data_AF-A0A1M2ZAU3-F1
#
_entry.id   AF-A0A1M2ZAU3-F1
#
_cell.length_a   1.000
_cell.length_b   1.000
_cell.length_c   1.000
_cell.angle_alpha   90.00
_cell.angle_beta   90.00
_cell.angle_gamma   90.00
#
_symmetry.space_group_name_H-M   'P 1'
#
loop_
_entity.id
_entity.type
_entity.pdbx_description
1 polymer ?
#
loop_
_entity_poly.entity_id
_entity_poly.type
_entity_poly.pdbx_seq_one_letter_code
_entity_poly.pdbx_strand_id
1 'polypeptide(L)'
;MGTVTFSVYEYVGNTYLLAERPVTLTAENNTPLKLLQQLSTELNIVFKGAYVSSINGFTEREHGVYSGWVYTVNGAIQDRAAADYTLKDGEKLQWRYAVTAEQAGMAAYTTTPTIPPTHPPVTTINQATKTTPTTTPTTTVTVPSTLFTTAPTTAPAPIIESYLDTMMGYVTPTILYLKNNPGSFTSFSIGLYNAKTPSKAKKALLEEAGKENLTVTDIERLIINLFYSNVNPDTYRNMNLTKKLFNRADIGKQGINATIYALIIYGGLKKKPENVMWNDTKLMQEVLDAQQTDGSFALGKDMAGDVDITALAVTALSRYQSNPNAKSAVDKAVLWLSSKQNKDGTFSGMSASNCESTACVITAISSLGISLDDKRFTKDKSITGGLLSFFKGNAFVHTIGGEHDGMASEQALIAIKASEMGTSPYVFDISTIVEEKPDHSGLFYLGLAIYLLSAAGIGYFIFRRIKR
;
A
#
# COMPACT_ATOMS: atom_id res chain seq x y z
N MET A 1 -32.40 -9.35 -34.69
CA MET A 1 -31.70 -8.25 -34.00
C MET A 1 -32.75 -7.52 -33.18
N GLY A 2 -32.47 -7.28 -31.90
CA GLY A 2 -33.46 -6.83 -30.92
C GLY A 2 -33.46 -5.33 -30.68
N THR A 3 -34.30 -4.87 -29.77
CA THR A 3 -34.35 -3.51 -29.23
C THR A 3 -34.08 -3.56 -27.73
N VAL A 4 -33.24 -2.67 -27.23
CA VAL A 4 -33.05 -2.47 -25.78
C VAL A 4 -33.66 -1.15 -25.35
N THR A 5 -34.01 -1.01 -24.08
CA THR A 5 -34.30 0.29 -23.48
C THR A 5 -33.01 0.84 -22.86
N PHE A 6 -32.60 2.04 -23.26
CA PHE A 6 -31.35 2.67 -22.82
C PHE A 6 -31.61 3.93 -22.00
N SER A 7 -30.85 4.14 -20.91
CA SER A 7 -30.81 5.40 -20.17
C SER A 7 -29.45 5.69 -19.53
N VAL A 8 -29.25 6.95 -19.16
CA VAL A 8 -28.10 7.41 -18.35
C VAL A 8 -28.60 8.19 -17.16
N TYR A 9 -28.25 7.75 -15.96
CA TYR A 9 -28.74 8.26 -14.69
C TYR A 9 -27.58 8.72 -13.79
N GLU A 10 -27.79 9.72 -12.95
CA GLU A 10 -26.80 10.14 -11.97
C GLU A 10 -27.42 10.25 -10.57
N TYR A 11 -26.72 9.77 -9.54
CA TYR A 11 -27.25 9.70 -8.16
C TYR A 11 -27.01 10.97 -7.34
N VAL A 12 -26.28 11.98 -7.85
CA VAL A 12 -25.97 13.21 -7.11
C VAL A 12 -27.16 14.17 -7.14
N GLY A 13 -27.69 14.46 -8.32
CA GLY A 13 -28.92 15.23 -8.55
C GLY A 13 -30.16 14.35 -8.65
N ASN A 14 -29.99 13.02 -8.59
CA ASN A 14 -31.07 12.03 -8.67
C ASN A 14 -31.90 12.20 -9.97
N THR A 15 -31.24 12.51 -11.09
CA THR A 15 -31.87 12.78 -12.39
C THR A 15 -31.29 11.95 -13.55
N TYR A 16 -32.03 11.89 -14.66
CA TYR A 16 -31.55 11.33 -15.92
C TYR A 16 -30.74 12.36 -16.70
N LEU A 17 -29.51 12.00 -17.07
CA LEU A 17 -28.72 12.71 -18.09
C LEU A 17 -29.20 12.36 -19.50
N LEU A 18 -29.78 11.17 -19.66
CA LEU A 18 -30.54 10.75 -20.84
C LEU A 18 -31.72 9.88 -20.39
N ALA A 19 -32.94 10.32 -20.71
CA ALA A 19 -34.17 9.60 -20.37
C ALA A 19 -34.26 8.25 -21.09
N GLU A 20 -35.00 7.31 -20.49
CA GLU A 20 -35.25 5.98 -21.07
C GLU A 20 -35.85 6.07 -22.48
N ARG A 21 -35.20 5.42 -23.45
CA ARG A 21 -35.70 5.30 -24.82
C ARG A 21 -35.33 3.96 -25.47
N PRO A 22 -36.11 3.47 -26.45
CA PRO A 22 -35.74 2.29 -27.21
C PRO A 22 -34.54 2.57 -28.14
N VAL A 23 -33.62 1.61 -28.25
CA VAL A 23 -32.49 1.61 -29.18
C VAL A 23 -32.41 0.26 -29.89
N THR A 24 -32.46 0.27 -31.22
CA THR A 24 -32.31 -0.93 -32.04
C THR A 24 -30.87 -1.43 -32.02
N LEU A 25 -30.68 -2.71 -31.73
CA LEU A 25 -29.37 -3.36 -31.73
C LEU A 25 -28.93 -3.71 -33.16
N THR A 26 -27.67 -3.47 -33.46
CA THR A 26 -26.92 -3.84 -34.67
C THR A 26 -25.63 -4.56 -34.28
N ALA A 27 -24.82 -5.01 -35.24
CA ALA A 27 -23.54 -5.64 -34.93
C ALA A 27 -22.52 -4.65 -34.31
N GLU A 28 -22.71 -3.36 -34.58
CA GLU A 28 -21.83 -2.27 -34.18
C GLU A 28 -22.13 -1.75 -32.77
N ASN A 29 -23.29 -2.05 -32.19
CA ASN A 29 -23.71 -1.55 -30.87
C ASN A 29 -24.25 -2.63 -29.91
N ASN A 30 -23.93 -3.90 -30.18
CA ASN A 30 -24.44 -5.04 -29.42
C ASN A 30 -23.87 -5.23 -27.99
N THR A 31 -23.14 -4.25 -27.45
CA THR A 31 -22.59 -4.31 -26.08
C THR A 31 -22.84 -2.98 -25.35
N PRO A 32 -22.90 -2.95 -24.02
CA PRO A 32 -23.05 -1.72 -23.24
C PRO A 32 -22.03 -0.64 -23.60
N LEU A 33 -20.77 -1.00 -23.79
CA LEU A 33 -19.72 -0.05 -24.17
C LEU A 33 -19.90 0.47 -25.60
N LYS A 34 -20.12 -0.42 -26.57
CA LYS A 34 -20.31 -0.01 -27.97
C LYS A 34 -21.56 0.86 -28.17
N LEU A 35 -22.65 0.52 -27.48
CA LEU A 35 -23.88 1.31 -27.50
C LEU A 35 -23.64 2.69 -26.90
N LEU A 36 -22.96 2.78 -25.75
CA LEU A 36 -22.60 4.06 -25.15
C LEU A 36 -21.68 4.89 -26.07
N GLN A 37 -20.72 4.26 -26.74
CA GLN A 37 -19.83 4.92 -27.71
C GLN A 37 -20.60 5.48 -28.92
N GLN A 38 -21.62 4.78 -29.42
CA GLN A 38 -22.44 5.29 -30.52
C GLN A 38 -23.25 6.54 -30.13
N LEU A 39 -23.56 6.71 -28.85
CA LEU A 39 -24.33 7.83 -28.31
C LEU A 39 -23.46 9.00 -27.82
N SER A 40 -22.14 8.98 -28.08
CA SER A 40 -21.21 10.05 -27.68
C SER A 40 -21.42 11.37 -28.41
N THR A 41 -22.33 11.42 -29.39
CA THR A 41 -22.75 12.67 -30.06
C THR A 41 -23.88 13.39 -29.31
N GLU A 42 -24.58 12.71 -28.39
CA GLU A 42 -25.64 13.27 -27.54
C GLU A 42 -25.17 13.49 -26.10
N LEU A 43 -24.08 12.83 -25.70
CA LEU A 43 -23.49 12.88 -24.37
C LEU A 43 -22.01 13.25 -24.47
N ASN A 44 -21.55 14.14 -23.61
CA ASN A 44 -20.13 14.49 -23.48
C ASN A 44 -19.41 13.40 -22.69
N ILE A 45 -18.90 12.38 -23.38
CA ILE A 45 -18.28 11.20 -22.75
C ILE A 45 -16.76 11.23 -22.90
N VAL A 46 -16.05 10.94 -21.81
CA VAL A 46 -14.59 10.76 -21.80
C VAL A 46 -14.23 9.31 -21.50
N PHE A 47 -13.63 8.64 -22.48
CA PHE A 47 -13.15 7.26 -22.36
C PHE A 47 -11.64 7.20 -22.09
N LYS A 48 -11.21 6.25 -21.25
CA LYS A 48 -9.82 5.82 -21.08
C LYS A 48 -9.72 4.36 -21.50
N GLY A 49 -9.63 4.11 -22.81
CA GLY A 49 -9.78 2.76 -23.36
C GLY A 49 -11.23 2.27 -23.24
N ALA A 50 -11.44 1.11 -22.63
CA ALA A 50 -12.78 0.55 -22.35
C ALA A 50 -13.45 1.15 -21.09
N TYR A 51 -12.73 2.00 -20.35
CA TYR A 51 -13.20 2.62 -19.11
C TYR A 51 -13.87 3.97 -19.36
N VAL A 52 -15.01 4.23 -18.72
CA VAL A 52 -15.76 5.49 -18.81
C VAL A 52 -15.37 6.39 -17.64
N SER A 53 -14.51 7.38 -17.90
CA SER A 53 -14.02 8.29 -16.84
C SER A 53 -14.93 9.49 -16.59
N SER A 54 -15.81 9.86 -17.53
CA SER A 54 -16.77 10.95 -17.35
C SER A 54 -17.93 10.87 -18.35
N ILE A 55 -19.13 11.27 -17.94
CA ILE A 55 -20.28 11.55 -18.82
C ILE A 55 -20.92 12.86 -18.36
N ASN A 56 -21.07 13.83 -19.27
CA ASN A 56 -21.63 15.16 -19.02
C ASN A 56 -21.02 15.87 -17.80
N GLY A 57 -19.71 15.71 -17.59
CA GLY A 57 -18.95 16.39 -16.54
C GLY A 57 -18.81 15.61 -15.24
N PHE A 58 -19.68 14.63 -14.96
CA PHE A 58 -19.58 13.76 -13.79
C PHE A 58 -18.41 12.81 -13.94
N THR A 59 -17.31 13.18 -13.27
CA THR A 59 -16.02 12.51 -13.45
C THR A 59 -15.82 11.45 -12.37
N GLU A 60 -15.13 10.36 -12.70
CA GLU A 60 -14.71 9.39 -11.69
C GLU A 60 -14.04 10.10 -10.49
N ARG A 61 -14.31 9.60 -9.29
CA ARG A 61 -13.77 10.08 -8.00
C ARG A 61 -14.14 11.51 -7.58
N GLU A 62 -14.93 12.24 -8.36
CA GLU A 62 -15.36 13.60 -8.02
C GLU A 62 -16.23 13.66 -6.75
N HIS A 63 -17.02 12.62 -6.48
CA HIS A 63 -17.95 12.54 -5.35
C HIS A 63 -17.57 11.43 -4.36
N GLY A 64 -16.26 11.16 -4.24
CA GLY A 64 -15.71 10.16 -3.33
C GLY A 64 -15.15 8.93 -4.05
N VAL A 65 -14.50 8.05 -3.31
CA VAL A 65 -13.72 6.93 -3.90
C VAL A 65 -14.57 5.92 -4.67
N TYR A 66 -15.86 5.82 -4.35
CA TYR A 66 -16.82 4.98 -5.06
C TYR A 66 -17.50 5.69 -6.22
N SER A 67 -17.23 6.99 -6.41
CA SER A 67 -17.94 7.74 -7.43
C SER A 67 -17.42 7.42 -8.82
N GLY A 68 -18.30 6.99 -9.72
CA GLY A 68 -17.92 6.54 -11.05
C GLY A 68 -19.04 5.89 -11.83
N TRP A 69 -18.78 5.62 -13.11
CA TRP A 69 -19.76 5.07 -14.03
C TRP A 69 -19.80 3.55 -13.99
N VAL A 70 -20.96 3.02 -13.62
CA VAL A 70 -21.26 1.58 -13.71
C VAL A 70 -22.44 1.37 -14.66
N TYR A 71 -22.55 0.18 -15.24
CA TYR A 71 -23.70 -0.19 -16.05
C TYR A 71 -24.50 -1.30 -15.37
N THR A 72 -25.80 -1.29 -15.63
CA THR A 72 -26.73 -2.34 -15.18
C THR A 72 -27.52 -2.85 -16.36
N VAL A 73 -27.90 -4.12 -16.29
CA VAL A 73 -28.83 -4.75 -17.22
C VAL A 73 -30.00 -5.28 -16.41
N ASN A 74 -31.21 -4.87 -16.78
CA ASN A 74 -32.46 -5.16 -16.07
C ASN A 74 -32.40 -4.80 -14.58
N GLY A 75 -31.71 -3.70 -14.25
CA GLY A 75 -31.54 -3.20 -12.88
C GLY A 75 -30.45 -3.90 -12.06
N ALA A 76 -29.82 -4.95 -12.59
CA ALA A 76 -28.71 -5.65 -11.94
C ALA A 76 -27.36 -5.16 -12.47
N ILE A 77 -26.43 -4.85 -11.57
CA ILE A 77 -25.02 -4.63 -11.94
C ILE A 77 -24.44 -5.94 -12.46
N GLN A 78 -23.67 -5.86 -13.52
CA GLN A 78 -23.04 -7.01 -14.14
C GLN A 78 -21.62 -7.19 -13.60
N ASP A 79 -21.21 -8.44 -13.38
CA ASP A 79 -19.86 -8.88 -13.00
C ASP A 79 -18.90 -8.99 -14.18
N ARG A 80 -19.34 -8.50 -15.35
CA ARG A 80 -18.63 -8.56 -16.62
C ARG A 80 -18.28 -7.15 -17.09
N ALA A 81 -17.19 -7.02 -17.86
CA ALA A 81 -16.87 -5.76 -18.49
C ALA A 81 -17.94 -5.35 -19.52
N ALA A 82 -18.20 -4.04 -19.62
CA ALA A 82 -19.17 -3.46 -20.56
C ALA A 82 -18.87 -3.77 -22.05
N ALA A 83 -17.63 -4.12 -22.38
CA ALA A 83 -17.21 -4.54 -23.71
C ALA A 83 -17.55 -6.02 -24.01
N ASP A 84 -17.71 -6.85 -22.97
CA ASP A 84 -17.82 -8.31 -23.10
C ASP A 84 -19.26 -8.81 -22.87
N TYR A 85 -20.17 -7.93 -22.47
CA TYR A 85 -21.59 -8.24 -22.34
C TYR A 85 -22.30 -8.06 -23.68
N THR A 86 -22.90 -9.12 -24.21
CA THR A 86 -23.74 -9.06 -25.41
C THR A 86 -25.20 -8.77 -25.04
N LEU A 87 -25.69 -7.62 -25.46
CA LEU A 87 -27.07 -7.18 -25.22
C LEU A 87 -28.07 -8.06 -25.98
N LYS A 88 -29.21 -8.31 -25.35
CA LYS A 88 -30.32 -9.11 -25.90
C LYS A 88 -31.56 -8.25 -26.10
N ASP A 89 -32.43 -8.71 -27.00
CA ASP A 89 -33.73 -8.10 -27.24
C ASP A 89 -34.54 -7.97 -25.93
N GLY A 90 -35.15 -6.81 -25.72
CA GLY A 90 -35.97 -6.50 -24.56
C GLY A 90 -35.22 -6.11 -23.28
N GLU A 91 -33.88 -6.15 -23.25
CA GLU A 91 -33.12 -5.77 -22.06
C GLU A 91 -33.17 -4.26 -21.78
N LYS A 92 -33.13 -3.90 -20.49
CA LYS A 92 -32.97 -2.51 -20.02
C LYS A 92 -31.51 -2.26 -19.64
N LEU A 93 -30.80 -1.51 -20.47
CA LEU A 93 -29.43 -1.07 -20.19
C LEU A 93 -29.47 0.33 -19.56
N GLN A 94 -28.89 0.48 -18.38
CA GLN A 94 -28.71 1.78 -17.75
C GLN A 94 -27.26 1.99 -17.34
N TRP A 95 -26.66 3.10 -17.75
CA TRP A 95 -25.43 3.62 -17.15
C TRP A 95 -25.79 4.54 -15.99
N ARG A 96 -25.14 4.35 -14.85
CA ARG A 96 -25.40 5.16 -13.65
C ARG A 96 -24.12 5.63 -12.98
N TYR A 97 -24.12 6.90 -12.56
CA TYR A 97 -23.02 7.46 -11.78
C TYR A 97 -23.21 7.12 -10.31
N ALA A 98 -22.56 6.06 -9.85
CA ALA A 98 -22.52 5.69 -8.45
C ALA A 98 -21.78 6.76 -7.64
N VAL A 99 -22.13 6.94 -6.37
CA VAL A 99 -21.37 7.72 -5.37
C VAL A 99 -21.19 6.97 -4.05
N THR A 100 -21.88 5.83 -3.88
CA THR A 100 -21.71 4.92 -2.75
C THR A 100 -21.23 3.54 -3.21
N ALA A 101 -20.63 2.78 -2.29
CA ALA A 101 -20.21 1.40 -2.53
C ALA A 101 -21.38 0.52 -3.02
N GLU A 102 -22.59 0.70 -2.48
CA GLU A 102 -23.79 -0.02 -2.90
C GLU A 102 -24.18 0.28 -4.34
N GLN A 103 -24.23 1.55 -4.71
CA GLN A 103 -24.57 1.98 -6.07
C GLN A 103 -23.54 1.48 -7.09
N ALA A 104 -22.27 1.39 -6.67
CA ALA A 104 -21.16 0.83 -7.43
C ALA A 104 -21.14 -0.71 -7.46
N GLY A 105 -22.05 -1.39 -6.75
CA GLY A 105 -22.18 -2.84 -6.75
C GLY A 105 -21.34 -3.60 -5.76
N MET A 106 -20.86 -2.90 -4.74
CA MET A 106 -19.98 -3.43 -3.72
C MET A 106 -20.71 -3.76 -2.40
N ALA A 107 -22.06 -3.72 -2.37
CA ALA A 107 -22.86 -3.96 -1.15
C ALA A 107 -23.12 -5.44 -0.79
N ALA A 108 -22.88 -6.39 -1.71
CA ALA A 108 -23.24 -7.79 -1.49
C ALA A 108 -22.14 -8.60 -0.77
N TYR A 109 -21.74 -8.21 0.45
CA TYR A 109 -20.93 -9.06 1.35
C TYR A 109 -21.35 -9.01 2.83
N THR A 110 -22.55 -8.50 3.14
CA THR A 110 -23.12 -8.59 4.49
C THR A 110 -24.11 -9.75 4.58
N THR A 111 -23.64 -10.93 4.96
CA THR A 111 -24.53 -11.97 5.53
C THR A 111 -24.34 -12.02 7.04
N THR A 112 -25.30 -11.46 7.77
CA THR A 112 -25.43 -11.58 9.22
C THR A 112 -25.80 -13.02 9.59
N PRO A 113 -25.07 -13.72 10.47
CA PRO A 113 -25.54 -14.98 11.04
C PRO A 113 -26.54 -14.69 12.16
N THR A 114 -27.77 -15.17 12.01
CA THR A 114 -28.77 -15.26 13.09
C THR A 114 -28.34 -16.33 14.11
N ILE A 115 -28.13 -15.91 15.36
CA ILE A 115 -27.91 -16.81 16.50
C ILE A 115 -29.27 -17.09 17.18
N PRO A 116 -29.65 -18.37 17.44
CA PRO A 116 -30.85 -18.70 18.20
C PRO A 116 -30.69 -18.40 19.70
N PRO A 117 -31.75 -18.00 20.42
CA PRO A 117 -31.64 -17.56 21.80
C PRO A 117 -31.51 -18.77 22.75
N THR A 118 -30.52 -18.73 23.65
CA THR A 118 -30.46 -19.64 24.79
C THR A 118 -30.46 -18.84 26.09
N HIS A 119 -31.45 -19.17 26.94
CA HIS A 119 -31.66 -18.87 28.36
C HIS A 119 -32.72 -17.81 28.75
N PRO A 120 -33.49 -18.09 29.84
CA PRO A 120 -34.91 -17.77 30.03
C PRO A 120 -35.15 -16.42 30.75
N PRO A 121 -36.41 -15.93 30.81
CA PRO A 121 -36.69 -14.53 31.11
C PRO A 121 -36.57 -14.22 32.60
N VAL A 122 -35.87 -13.14 32.93
CA VAL A 122 -36.03 -12.45 34.22
C VAL A 122 -36.97 -11.27 34.02
N THR A 123 -37.98 -11.25 34.87
CA THR A 123 -39.19 -10.45 34.86
C THR A 123 -38.92 -8.94 35.01
N THR A 124 -39.74 -8.17 34.31
CA THR A 124 -39.92 -6.71 34.35
C THR A 124 -40.25 -6.17 35.73
N ILE A 125 -39.71 -4.99 36.08
CA ILE A 125 -40.42 -3.99 36.90
C ILE A 125 -40.16 -2.58 36.32
N ASN A 126 -41.24 -1.89 35.98
CA ASN A 126 -41.31 -0.48 35.57
C ASN A 126 -41.16 0.45 36.78
N GLN A 127 -40.53 1.61 36.62
CA GLN A 127 -41.19 2.94 36.66
C GLN A 127 -40.19 4.10 36.70
N ALA A 128 -40.64 5.22 36.13
CA ALA A 128 -39.92 6.47 35.93
C ALA A 128 -39.73 7.29 37.21
N THR A 129 -38.69 8.14 37.24
CA THR A 129 -38.80 9.56 37.63
C THR A 129 -37.53 10.35 37.30
N LYS A 130 -37.75 11.59 36.81
CA LYS A 130 -36.76 12.65 36.54
C LYS A 130 -36.15 13.18 37.84
N THR A 131 -34.83 13.42 37.87
CA THR A 131 -34.18 14.59 38.51
C THR A 131 -32.72 14.72 38.05
N THR A 132 -32.23 15.96 38.04
CA THR A 132 -30.98 16.48 37.43
C THR A 132 -29.74 16.34 38.37
N PRO A 133 -28.53 16.78 37.97
CA PRO A 133 -27.32 15.96 37.87
C PRO A 133 -26.43 16.01 39.12
N THR A 134 -25.69 14.94 39.40
CA THR A 134 -24.58 14.97 40.36
C THR A 134 -23.41 14.13 39.83
N THR A 135 -22.22 14.67 40.05
CA THR A 135 -20.92 14.36 39.47
C THR A 135 -20.28 13.06 39.98
N THR A 136 -19.69 12.30 39.02
CA THR A 136 -18.49 11.41 39.15
C THR A 136 -18.72 10.02 39.80
N PRO A 137 -18.04 8.91 39.38
CA PRO A 137 -16.89 8.76 38.47
C PRO A 137 -17.11 7.84 37.25
N THR A 138 -16.30 8.10 36.22
CA THR A 138 -16.05 7.24 35.06
C THR A 138 -15.55 5.86 35.50
N THR A 139 -16.34 4.82 35.27
CA THR A 139 -15.85 3.43 35.28
C THR A 139 -14.88 3.23 34.12
N THR A 140 -13.59 3.18 34.45
CA THR A 140 -12.55 2.68 33.55
C THR A 140 -12.81 1.20 33.29
N VAL A 141 -13.15 0.85 32.05
CA VAL A 141 -13.08 -0.54 31.59
C VAL A 141 -11.60 -0.90 31.47
N THR A 142 -11.03 -1.49 32.51
CA THR A 142 -9.73 -2.14 32.45
C THR A 142 -9.83 -3.39 31.59
N VAL A 143 -9.25 -3.34 30.39
CA VAL A 143 -8.96 -4.53 29.58
C VAL A 143 -7.93 -5.38 30.34
N PRO A 144 -8.15 -6.69 30.56
CA PRO A 144 -7.20 -7.52 31.31
C PRO A 144 -5.82 -7.55 30.63
N SER A 145 -4.80 -7.10 31.35
CA SER A 145 -3.41 -6.98 30.88
C SER A 145 -2.59 -8.28 30.95
N THR A 146 -3.20 -9.45 30.71
CA THR A 146 -2.52 -10.75 30.97
C THR A 146 -2.53 -11.75 29.81
N LEU A 147 -2.70 -11.31 28.55
CA LEU A 147 -2.58 -12.24 27.40
C LEU A 147 -1.13 -12.58 26.99
N PHE A 148 -0.12 -12.00 27.64
CA PHE A 148 1.28 -12.25 27.31
C PHE A 148 2.04 -12.79 28.52
N THR A 149 1.71 -14.02 28.92
CA THR A 149 2.60 -14.86 29.74
C THR A 149 2.17 -16.31 29.64
N THR A 150 2.66 -17.00 28.60
CA THR A 150 3.13 -18.39 28.72
C THR A 150 4.07 -18.65 27.54
N ALA A 151 5.32 -19.00 27.85
CA ALA A 151 6.20 -19.63 26.89
C ALA A 151 5.57 -20.97 26.47
N PRO A 152 5.61 -21.35 25.18
CA PRO A 152 5.04 -22.62 24.76
C PRO A 152 5.90 -23.75 25.31
N THR A 153 5.39 -24.44 26.33
CA THR A 153 5.95 -25.69 26.84
C THR A 153 5.19 -26.85 26.22
N THR A 154 5.37 -27.04 24.92
CA THR A 154 5.19 -28.31 24.19
C THR A 154 5.88 -28.15 22.85
N ALA A 155 6.73 -29.11 22.50
CA ALA A 155 7.63 -29.10 21.34
C ALA A 155 6.94 -28.62 20.04
N PRO A 156 7.65 -27.88 19.15
CA PRO A 156 7.06 -27.42 17.90
C PRO A 156 6.69 -28.63 17.03
N ALA A 157 5.47 -28.63 16.50
CA ALA A 157 5.09 -29.52 15.40
C ALA A 157 5.88 -29.15 14.13
N PRO A 158 6.16 -30.08 13.20
CA PRO A 158 7.24 -30.00 12.21
C PRO A 158 6.98 -29.06 11.00
N ILE A 159 6.11 -28.05 11.14
CA ILE A 159 5.59 -27.25 10.02
C ILE A 159 6.46 -26.00 9.74
N ILE A 160 7.18 -25.47 10.73
CA ILE A 160 7.86 -24.17 10.66
C ILE A 160 9.07 -24.19 9.69
N GLU A 161 9.93 -25.23 9.72
CA GLU A 161 11.08 -25.34 8.80
C GLU A 161 10.64 -25.44 7.33
N SER A 162 9.49 -26.08 7.06
CA SER A 162 9.05 -26.36 5.68
C SER A 162 8.69 -25.11 4.87
N TYR A 163 8.16 -24.07 5.52
CA TYR A 163 7.73 -22.86 4.83
C TYR A 163 8.84 -21.84 4.64
N LEU A 164 9.79 -21.73 5.58
CA LEU A 164 10.92 -20.82 5.43
C LEU A 164 11.83 -21.29 4.28
N ASP A 165 12.13 -22.59 4.19
CA ASP A 165 12.89 -23.15 3.07
C ASP A 165 12.21 -22.89 1.72
N THR A 166 10.88 -23.05 1.67
CA THR A 166 10.08 -22.75 0.49
C THR A 166 10.16 -21.26 0.11
N MET A 167 9.97 -20.35 1.08
CA MET A 167 10.09 -18.90 0.87
C MET A 167 11.49 -18.53 0.35
N MET A 168 12.54 -19.10 0.92
CA MET A 168 13.92 -18.84 0.50
C MET A 168 14.20 -19.33 -0.93
N GLY A 169 13.53 -20.40 -1.37
CA GLY A 169 13.56 -20.86 -2.77
C GLY A 169 13.07 -19.81 -3.78
N TYR A 170 12.20 -18.87 -3.36
CA TYR A 170 11.62 -17.84 -4.24
C TYR A 170 12.47 -16.56 -4.32
N VAL A 171 13.45 -16.39 -3.43
CA VAL A 171 14.27 -15.16 -3.33
C VAL A 171 15.09 -14.93 -4.59
N THR A 172 15.91 -15.90 -5.00
CA THR A 172 16.82 -15.76 -6.15
C THR A 172 16.08 -15.42 -7.46
N PRO A 173 15.04 -16.15 -7.89
CA PRO A 173 14.32 -15.82 -9.11
C PRO A 173 13.66 -14.43 -9.04
N THR A 174 13.11 -14.05 -7.88
CA THR A 174 12.47 -12.74 -7.68
C THR A 174 13.49 -11.60 -7.77
N ILE A 175 14.69 -11.75 -7.22
CA ILE A 175 15.79 -10.78 -7.38
C ILE A 175 16.17 -10.62 -8.86
N LEU A 176 16.25 -11.72 -9.62
CA LEU A 176 16.56 -11.65 -11.05
C LEU A 176 15.47 -10.94 -11.85
N TYR A 177 14.20 -11.15 -11.49
CA TYR A 177 13.07 -10.41 -12.07
C TYR A 177 13.17 -8.90 -11.78
N LEU A 178 13.36 -8.52 -10.51
CA LEU A 178 13.41 -7.12 -10.08
C LEU A 178 14.60 -6.34 -10.66
N LYS A 179 15.72 -7.00 -10.95
CA LYS A 179 16.86 -6.36 -11.64
C LYS A 179 16.48 -5.80 -13.02
N ASN A 180 15.48 -6.41 -13.67
CA ASN A 180 15.00 -5.99 -14.98
C ASN A 180 13.67 -5.21 -14.93
N ASN A 181 12.89 -5.41 -13.88
CA ASN A 181 11.57 -4.79 -13.68
C ASN A 181 11.50 -4.09 -12.31
N PRO A 182 12.27 -3.00 -12.12
CA PRO A 182 12.35 -2.36 -10.82
C PRO A 182 11.04 -1.63 -10.48
N GLY A 183 10.59 -1.77 -9.24
CA GLY A 183 9.59 -0.91 -8.62
C GLY A 183 10.22 0.20 -7.76
N SER A 184 9.47 0.69 -6.79
CA SER A 184 9.82 1.85 -5.96
C SER A 184 10.85 1.55 -4.88
N PHE A 185 10.95 0.30 -4.43
CA PHE A 185 11.80 -0.14 -3.32
C PHE A 185 12.82 -1.20 -3.74
N THR A 186 13.12 -1.35 -5.03
CA THR A 186 13.98 -2.42 -5.55
C THR A 186 15.35 -2.48 -4.87
N SER A 187 15.99 -1.33 -4.65
CA SER A 187 17.34 -1.32 -4.06
C SER A 187 17.31 -1.81 -2.62
N PHE A 188 16.28 -1.40 -1.89
CA PHE A 188 16.03 -1.89 -0.54
C PHE A 188 15.74 -3.39 -0.52
N SER A 189 14.73 -3.84 -1.27
CA SER A 189 14.25 -5.22 -1.23
C SER A 189 15.31 -6.24 -1.65
N ILE A 190 16.12 -5.95 -2.68
CA ILE A 190 17.19 -6.87 -3.11
C ILE A 190 18.47 -6.70 -2.26
N GLY A 191 18.74 -5.48 -1.77
CA GLY A 191 19.90 -5.17 -0.94
C GLY A 191 19.88 -5.93 0.39
N LEU A 192 18.70 -6.25 0.91
CA LEU A 192 18.50 -7.14 2.07
C LEU A 192 19.11 -8.54 1.92
N TYR A 193 19.35 -8.97 0.68
CA TYR A 193 19.97 -10.25 0.33
C TYR A 193 21.38 -10.07 -0.25
N ASN A 194 22.02 -8.92 0.03
CA ASN A 194 23.33 -8.55 -0.49
C ASN A 194 23.40 -8.49 -2.03
N ALA A 195 22.26 -8.41 -2.72
CA ALA A 195 22.24 -8.24 -4.16
C ALA A 195 22.52 -6.77 -4.51
N LYS A 196 23.42 -6.57 -5.47
CA LYS A 196 23.79 -5.22 -5.92
C LYS A 196 22.65 -4.55 -6.69
N THR A 197 22.35 -3.30 -6.34
CA THR A 197 21.47 -2.42 -7.12
C THR A 197 21.96 -2.30 -8.57
N PRO A 198 21.09 -2.50 -9.59
CA PRO A 198 21.46 -2.27 -10.98
C PRO A 198 21.97 -0.85 -11.22
N SER A 199 23.05 -0.67 -11.97
CA SER A 199 23.66 0.65 -12.20
C SER A 199 22.69 1.68 -12.76
N LYS A 200 21.76 1.25 -13.63
CA LYS A 200 20.69 2.12 -14.17
C LYS A 200 19.73 2.60 -13.08
N ALA A 201 19.31 1.71 -12.18
CA ALA A 201 18.44 2.06 -11.06
C ALA A 201 19.15 2.97 -10.06
N LYS A 202 20.41 2.67 -9.71
CA LYS A 202 21.24 3.54 -8.86
C LYS A 202 21.40 4.93 -9.47
N LYS A 203 21.66 5.03 -10.77
CA LYS A 203 21.74 6.31 -11.48
C LYS A 203 20.43 7.10 -11.39
N ALA A 204 19.29 6.45 -11.62
CA ALA A 204 17.97 7.10 -11.53
C ALA A 204 17.68 7.65 -10.12
N LEU A 205 18.01 6.89 -9.06
CA LEU A 205 17.88 7.36 -7.67
C LEU A 205 18.74 8.61 -7.42
N LEU A 206 19.98 8.63 -7.92
CA LEU A 206 20.89 9.76 -7.74
C LEU A 206 20.45 11.00 -8.52
N GLU A 207 19.91 10.83 -9.72
CA GLU A 207 19.34 11.92 -10.53
C GLU A 207 18.11 12.52 -9.85
N GLU A 208 17.23 11.65 -9.32
CA GLU A 208 16.03 12.09 -8.63
C GLU A 208 16.34 12.79 -7.31
N ALA A 209 17.28 12.27 -6.52
CA ALA A 209 17.71 12.91 -5.28
C ALA A 209 18.29 14.32 -5.48
N GLY A 210 18.74 14.64 -6.69
CA GLY A 210 19.19 15.98 -7.08
C GLY A 210 18.07 16.98 -7.43
N LYS A 211 16.81 16.56 -7.47
CA LYS A 211 15.69 17.44 -7.81
C LYS A 211 15.31 18.37 -6.64
N GLU A 212 14.92 19.59 -6.96
CA GLU A 212 14.49 20.57 -5.95
C GLU A 212 13.10 20.22 -5.37
N ASN A 213 12.15 19.90 -6.25
CA ASN A 213 10.73 19.70 -5.95
C ASN A 213 10.38 18.23 -5.62
N LEU A 214 11.00 17.68 -4.58
CA LEU A 214 10.67 16.34 -4.08
C LEU A 214 9.45 16.40 -3.15
N THR A 215 8.55 15.42 -3.21
CA THR A 215 7.52 15.23 -2.17
C THR A 215 8.14 14.64 -0.89
N VAL A 216 7.39 14.61 0.21
CA VAL A 216 7.84 13.96 1.45
C VAL A 216 8.13 12.47 1.19
N THR A 217 7.19 11.78 0.54
CA THR A 217 7.31 10.35 0.20
C THR A 217 8.43 10.06 -0.80
N ASP A 218 8.77 10.99 -1.70
CA ASP A 218 9.96 10.85 -2.55
C ASP A 218 11.23 10.84 -1.71
N ILE A 219 11.36 11.77 -0.76
CA ILE A 219 12.54 11.85 0.11
C ILE A 219 12.67 10.58 0.95
N GLU A 220 11.56 10.08 1.52
CA GLU A 220 11.54 8.85 2.31
C GLU A 220 11.99 7.64 1.50
N ARG A 221 11.39 7.45 0.32
CA ARG A 221 11.76 6.36 -0.61
C ARG A 221 13.22 6.45 -1.04
N LEU A 222 13.72 7.66 -1.33
CA LEU A 222 15.12 7.89 -1.70
C LEU A 222 16.07 7.54 -0.55
N ILE A 223 15.80 8.00 0.67
CA ILE A 223 16.64 7.68 1.85
C ILE A 223 16.76 6.17 2.01
N ILE A 224 15.63 5.45 1.98
CA ILE A 224 15.61 3.98 2.16
C ILE A 224 16.38 3.28 1.04
N ASN A 225 16.15 3.61 -0.23
CA ASN A 225 16.82 2.95 -1.34
C ASN A 225 18.32 3.30 -1.47
N LEU A 226 18.71 4.53 -1.14
CA LEU A 226 20.09 4.99 -1.27
C LEU A 226 21.02 4.29 -0.29
N PHE A 227 20.60 4.14 0.98
CA PHE A 227 21.36 3.38 1.96
C PHE A 227 21.66 1.96 1.45
N TYR A 228 20.65 1.27 0.93
CA TYR A 228 20.78 -0.08 0.35
C TYR A 228 21.43 -0.12 -1.04
N SER A 229 21.79 1.03 -1.60
CA SER A 229 22.62 1.17 -2.79
C SER A 229 24.08 1.51 -2.46
N ASN A 230 24.49 1.39 -1.19
CA ASN A 230 25.78 1.81 -0.65
C ASN A 230 26.05 3.31 -0.92
N VAL A 231 25.00 4.14 -0.85
CA VAL A 231 25.09 5.60 -0.98
C VAL A 231 24.50 6.23 0.26
N ASN A 232 25.31 7.03 0.95
CA ASN A 232 24.82 7.80 2.07
C ASN A 232 24.01 9.02 1.57
N PRO A 233 22.70 9.08 1.88
CA PRO A 233 21.81 10.13 1.37
C PRO A 233 22.09 11.52 1.96
N ASP A 234 22.97 11.63 2.96
CA ASP A 234 23.30 12.90 3.60
C ASP A 234 24.63 13.49 3.13
N THR A 235 25.62 12.64 2.83
CA THR A 235 26.95 13.08 2.40
C THR A 235 27.09 13.10 0.88
N TYR A 236 26.34 12.25 0.16
CA TYR A 236 26.44 12.19 -1.29
C TYR A 236 25.96 13.50 -1.93
N ARG A 237 26.88 14.20 -2.61
CA ARG A 237 26.65 15.51 -3.24
C ARG A 237 26.03 16.56 -2.31
N ASN A 238 26.28 16.47 -1.01
CA ASN A 238 25.72 17.37 0.01
C ASN A 238 24.17 17.45 0.01
N MET A 239 23.48 16.37 -0.39
CA MET A 239 22.02 16.34 -0.49
C MET A 239 21.31 16.53 0.86
N ASN A 240 21.90 16.00 1.94
CA ASN A 240 21.38 16.11 3.31
C ASN A 240 19.89 15.71 3.43
N LEU A 241 19.51 14.60 2.78
CA LEU A 241 18.10 14.21 2.61
C LEU A 241 17.39 13.94 3.94
N THR A 242 18.07 13.37 4.94
CA THR A 242 17.45 13.14 6.26
C THR A 242 17.12 14.47 6.93
N LYS A 243 18.06 15.43 6.94
CA LYS A 243 17.79 16.77 7.47
C LYS A 243 16.72 17.49 6.66
N LYS A 244 16.70 17.32 5.34
CA LYS A 244 15.65 17.86 4.46
C LYS A 244 14.28 17.30 4.86
N LEU A 245 14.17 15.97 5.04
CA LEU A 245 12.95 15.28 5.46
C LEU A 245 12.42 15.85 6.78
N PHE A 246 13.23 15.79 7.84
CA PHE A 246 12.75 16.14 9.19
C PHE A 246 12.56 17.65 9.43
N ASN A 247 12.84 18.49 8.43
CA ASN A 247 12.49 19.92 8.40
C ASN A 247 11.39 20.26 7.38
N ARG A 248 10.70 19.26 6.82
CA ARG A 248 9.52 19.47 5.97
C ARG A 248 8.32 19.96 6.79
N ALA A 249 7.75 21.11 6.42
CA ALA A 249 6.56 21.66 7.07
C ALA A 249 5.26 20.92 6.69
N ASP A 250 5.34 20.01 5.72
CA ASP A 250 4.23 19.26 5.15
C ASP A 250 4.22 17.77 5.49
N ILE A 251 5.12 17.30 6.38
CA ILE A 251 4.92 16.01 7.06
C ILE A 251 3.57 16.06 7.79
N GLY A 252 2.76 15.01 7.61
CA GLY A 252 1.40 14.90 8.17
C GLY A 252 0.29 15.55 7.33
N LYS A 253 0.60 16.35 6.29
CA LYS A 253 -0.44 16.97 5.44
C LYS A 253 -1.04 16.02 4.40
N GLN A 254 -0.35 14.94 4.06
CA GLN A 254 -0.73 13.99 3.01
C GLN A 254 -1.32 12.68 3.58
N GLY A 255 -1.82 12.73 4.82
CA GLY A 255 -2.24 11.54 5.56
C GLY A 255 -1.11 10.93 6.39
N ILE A 256 -1.46 9.93 7.20
CA ILE A 256 -0.54 9.39 8.21
C ILE A 256 0.63 8.59 7.62
N ASN A 257 0.53 8.17 6.36
CA ASN A 257 1.54 7.35 5.69
C ASN A 257 2.94 7.99 5.71
N ALA A 258 3.03 9.28 5.37
CA ALA A 258 4.31 10.01 5.43
C ALA A 258 4.85 10.07 6.87
N THR A 259 4.00 10.33 7.86
CA THR A 259 4.42 10.33 9.26
C THR A 259 4.96 8.96 9.70
N ILE A 260 4.33 7.86 9.26
CA ILE A 260 4.76 6.50 9.57
C ILE A 260 6.13 6.20 8.96
N TYR A 261 6.34 6.50 7.68
CA TYR A 261 7.64 6.30 7.04
C TYR A 261 8.74 7.20 7.63
N ALA A 262 8.42 8.45 7.96
CA ALA A 262 9.33 9.33 8.68
C ALA A 262 9.72 8.75 10.06
N LEU A 263 8.78 8.15 10.80
CA LEU A 263 9.06 7.49 12.08
C LEU A 263 9.94 6.24 11.91
N ILE A 264 9.69 5.44 10.86
CA ILE A 264 10.52 4.29 10.50
C ILE A 264 11.97 4.73 10.24
N ILE A 265 12.14 5.74 9.37
CA ILE A 265 13.46 6.27 9.02
C ILE A 265 14.14 6.84 10.26
N TYR A 266 13.47 7.71 11.02
CA TYR A 266 14.06 8.30 12.22
C TYR A 266 14.51 7.21 13.19
N GLY A 267 13.68 6.20 13.43
CA GLY A 267 13.98 5.05 14.28
C GLY A 267 15.21 4.27 13.82
N GLY A 268 15.39 4.11 12.51
CA GLY A 268 16.51 3.38 11.89
C GLY A 268 17.83 4.13 11.76
N LEU A 269 17.86 5.45 11.93
CA LEU A 269 19.12 6.19 11.88
C LEU A 269 19.97 5.95 13.14
N LYS A 270 21.24 5.59 12.98
CA LYS A 270 22.21 5.52 14.08
C LYS A 270 22.47 6.89 14.69
N LYS A 271 22.75 7.87 13.82
CA LYS A 271 22.95 9.26 14.20
C LYS A 271 21.64 10.00 13.98
N LYS A 272 20.98 10.38 15.08
CA LYS A 272 19.75 11.17 15.00
C LYS A 272 20.08 12.59 14.51
N PRO A 273 19.26 13.16 13.61
CA PRO A 273 19.45 14.53 13.18
C PRO A 273 19.08 15.50 14.31
N GLU A 274 19.94 16.49 14.54
CA GLU A 274 19.75 17.53 15.57
C GLU A 274 19.01 18.73 15.00
N ASN A 275 18.31 19.48 15.86
CA ASN A 275 17.63 20.73 15.51
C ASN A 275 16.66 20.57 14.32
N VAL A 276 15.83 19.53 14.38
CA VAL A 276 14.81 19.23 13.37
C VAL A 276 13.40 19.51 13.89
N MET A 277 12.48 19.87 12.99
CA MET A 277 11.07 20.10 13.36
C MET A 277 10.31 18.83 13.73
N TRP A 278 10.74 17.68 13.21
CA TRP A 278 10.12 16.37 13.40
C TRP A 278 11.12 15.39 14.01
N ASN A 279 11.05 15.21 15.33
CA ASN A 279 11.77 14.16 16.04
C ASN A 279 10.87 12.92 16.26
N ASP A 280 11.45 11.84 16.79
CA ASP A 280 10.72 10.60 17.10
C ASP A 280 9.50 10.83 18.00
N THR A 281 9.63 11.66 19.03
CA THR A 281 8.55 11.93 19.99
C THR A 281 7.34 12.53 19.31
N LYS A 282 7.55 13.55 18.46
CA LYS A 282 6.48 14.21 17.71
C LYS A 282 5.88 13.27 16.67
N LEU A 283 6.71 12.56 15.90
CA LEU A 283 6.26 11.61 14.88
C LEU A 283 5.45 10.46 15.50
N MET A 284 5.93 9.91 16.62
CA MET A 284 5.22 8.86 17.37
C MET A 284 3.87 9.38 17.86
N GLN A 285 3.81 10.58 18.44
CA GLN A 285 2.54 11.14 18.93
C GLN A 285 1.53 11.31 17.79
N GLU A 286 1.93 11.84 16.64
CA GLU A 286 1.05 11.93 15.47
C GLU A 286 0.53 10.58 14.99
N VAL A 287 1.38 9.53 15.03
CA VAL A 287 0.92 8.17 14.73
C VAL A 287 -0.10 7.71 15.78
N LEU A 288 0.16 7.90 17.07
CA LEU A 288 -0.76 7.50 18.13
C LEU A 288 -2.12 8.21 18.04
N ASP A 289 -2.12 9.52 17.74
CA ASP A 289 -3.32 10.34 17.63
C ASP A 289 -4.18 9.96 16.41
N ALA A 290 -3.58 9.29 15.41
CA ALA A 290 -4.27 8.79 14.24
C ALA A 290 -4.93 7.42 14.44
N GLN A 291 -4.72 6.75 15.58
CA GLN A 291 -5.36 5.45 15.84
C GLN A 291 -6.87 5.61 15.98
N GLN A 292 -7.62 4.79 15.24
CA GLN A 292 -9.08 4.75 15.33
C GLN A 292 -9.55 3.96 16.56
N THR A 293 -10.82 4.14 16.92
CA THR A 293 -11.42 3.50 18.11
C THR A 293 -11.42 1.97 18.03
N ASP A 294 -11.45 1.40 16.83
CA ASP A 294 -11.36 -0.05 16.58
C ASP A 294 -9.92 -0.60 16.60
N GLY A 295 -8.93 0.27 16.80
CA GLY A 295 -7.50 -0.06 16.85
C GLY A 295 -6.77 0.05 15.51
N SER A 296 -7.49 0.28 14.42
CA SER A 296 -6.91 0.41 13.08
C SER A 296 -6.29 1.79 12.83
N PHE A 297 -5.57 1.89 11.72
CA PHE A 297 -5.12 3.14 11.15
C PHE A 297 -5.61 3.24 9.70
N ALA A 298 -5.81 4.46 9.22
CA ALA A 298 -6.22 4.74 7.86
C ALA A 298 -5.41 5.92 7.30
N LEU A 299 -5.40 6.09 5.97
CA LEU A 299 -4.69 7.20 5.32
C LEU A 299 -5.15 8.56 5.85
N GLY A 300 -6.45 8.73 6.08
CA GLY A 300 -7.03 9.91 6.70
C GLY A 300 -7.95 9.52 7.86
N LYS A 301 -8.11 10.43 8.83
CA LYS A 301 -8.92 10.21 10.04
C LYS A 301 -10.39 9.84 9.77
N ASP A 302 -10.93 10.29 8.63
CA ASP A 302 -12.33 10.08 8.23
C ASP A 302 -12.49 8.89 7.25
N MET A 303 -11.41 8.15 6.99
CA MET A 303 -11.41 6.96 6.14
C MET A 303 -11.53 5.69 6.96
N ALA A 304 -12.06 4.62 6.36
CA ALA A 304 -12.08 3.31 7.00
C ALA A 304 -10.67 2.79 7.28
N GLY A 305 -10.51 2.04 8.37
CA GLY A 305 -9.26 1.35 8.71
C GLY A 305 -8.72 0.53 7.54
N ASP A 306 -7.42 0.67 7.29
CA ASP A 306 -6.72 0.06 6.16
C ASP A 306 -5.63 -0.91 6.64
N VAL A 307 -5.51 -2.06 5.98
CA VAL A 307 -4.55 -3.11 6.37
C VAL A 307 -3.11 -2.65 6.21
N ASP A 308 -2.78 -1.96 5.11
CA ASP A 308 -1.41 -1.55 4.81
C ASP A 308 -0.97 -0.47 5.80
N ILE A 309 -1.80 0.55 6.01
CA ILE A 309 -1.50 1.62 6.97
C ILE A 309 -1.42 1.09 8.40
N THR A 310 -2.31 0.18 8.78
CA THR A 310 -2.28 -0.44 10.12
C THR A 310 -1.00 -1.26 10.31
N ALA A 311 -0.62 -2.06 9.32
CA ALA A 311 0.61 -2.87 9.38
C ALA A 311 1.88 -1.99 9.40
N LEU A 312 1.92 -0.91 8.61
CA LEU A 312 3.02 0.04 8.62
C LEU A 312 3.12 0.78 9.96
N ALA A 313 1.99 1.18 10.55
CA ALA A 313 1.96 1.80 11.88
C ALA A 313 2.49 0.85 12.96
N VAL A 314 2.09 -0.44 12.94
CA VAL A 314 2.65 -1.47 13.82
C VAL A 314 4.16 -1.59 13.63
N THR A 315 4.63 -1.66 12.39
CA THR A 315 6.06 -1.75 12.07
C THR A 315 6.83 -0.56 12.64
N ALA A 316 6.33 0.66 12.50
CA ALA A 316 6.97 1.87 13.02
C ALA A 316 6.99 1.90 14.56
N LEU A 317 5.88 1.53 15.21
CA LEU A 317 5.73 1.55 16.67
C LEU A 317 6.43 0.37 17.38
N SER A 318 6.86 -0.66 16.66
CA SER A 318 7.55 -1.84 17.23
C SER A 318 8.86 -1.50 17.96
N ARG A 319 9.54 -0.41 17.60
CA ARG A 319 10.75 0.07 18.32
C ARG A 319 10.44 0.80 19.63
N TYR A 320 9.20 1.20 19.83
CA TYR A 320 8.78 2.08 20.92
C TYR A 320 7.95 1.35 21.98
N GLN A 321 8.08 0.02 22.07
CA GLN A 321 7.27 -0.81 22.98
C GLN A 321 7.50 -0.55 24.48
N SER A 322 8.58 0.14 24.85
CA SER A 322 8.78 0.63 26.22
C SER A 322 7.83 1.79 26.58
N ASN A 323 7.26 2.49 25.59
CA ASN A 323 6.21 3.46 25.80
C ASN A 323 4.86 2.72 25.91
N PRO A 324 4.13 2.84 27.03
CA PRO A 324 2.89 2.09 27.25
C PRO A 324 1.78 2.46 26.27
N ASN A 325 1.74 3.69 25.78
CA ASN A 325 0.75 4.12 24.77
C ASN A 325 1.05 3.47 23.41
N ALA A 326 2.33 3.44 23.01
CA ALA A 326 2.75 2.75 21.79
C ALA A 326 2.49 1.24 21.87
N LYS A 327 2.78 0.62 23.02
CA LYS A 327 2.44 -0.78 23.25
C LYS A 327 0.93 -1.03 23.14
N SER A 328 0.12 -0.22 23.83
CA SER A 328 -1.35 -0.34 23.75
C SER A 328 -1.88 -0.14 22.34
N ALA A 329 -1.32 0.78 21.56
CA ALA A 329 -1.73 1.02 20.19
C ALA A 329 -1.40 -0.18 19.30
N VAL A 330 -0.19 -0.73 19.44
CA VAL A 330 0.24 -1.94 18.71
C VAL A 330 -0.62 -3.14 19.07
N ASP A 331 -0.91 -3.37 20.34
CA ASP A 331 -1.72 -4.52 20.77
C ASP A 331 -3.13 -4.48 20.12
N LYS A 332 -3.77 -3.30 20.06
CA LYS A 332 -5.06 -3.12 19.39
C LYS A 332 -4.98 -3.32 17.88
N ALA A 333 -3.95 -2.75 17.24
CA ALA A 333 -3.75 -2.86 15.81
C ALA A 333 -3.49 -4.31 15.37
N VAL A 334 -2.72 -5.08 16.14
CA VAL A 334 -2.47 -6.51 15.88
C VAL A 334 -3.75 -7.32 15.98
N LEU A 335 -4.62 -7.06 16.96
CA LEU A 335 -5.92 -7.71 17.08
C LEU A 335 -6.83 -7.36 15.90
N TRP A 336 -6.84 -6.10 15.48
CA TRP A 336 -7.59 -5.66 14.32
C TRP A 336 -7.09 -6.37 13.05
N LEU A 337 -5.77 -6.41 12.80
CA LEU A 337 -5.17 -7.12 11.67
C LEU A 337 -5.53 -8.62 11.71
N SER A 338 -5.42 -9.29 12.86
CA SER A 338 -5.82 -10.69 13.02
C SER A 338 -7.28 -10.94 12.60
N SER A 339 -8.17 -9.97 12.80
CA SER A 339 -9.58 -10.05 12.37
C SER A 339 -9.79 -9.88 10.87
N LYS A 340 -8.82 -9.27 10.15
CA LYS A 340 -8.90 -8.96 8.72
C LYS A 340 -8.30 -10.03 7.80
N GLN A 341 -7.66 -11.06 8.36
CA GLN A 341 -7.13 -12.14 7.55
C GLN A 341 -8.27 -12.90 6.86
N ASN A 342 -8.16 -13.08 5.54
CA ASN A 342 -9.08 -13.87 4.74
C ASN A 342 -8.93 -15.37 5.06
N LYS A 343 -9.95 -16.17 4.72
CA LYS A 343 -9.93 -17.63 4.92
C LYS A 343 -8.74 -18.30 4.25
N ASP A 344 -8.36 -17.85 3.07
CA ASP A 344 -7.23 -18.35 2.29
C ASP A 344 -5.86 -17.88 2.80
N GLY A 345 -5.80 -17.21 3.95
CA GLY A 345 -4.57 -16.75 4.59
C GLY A 345 -4.09 -15.40 4.10
N THR A 346 -4.70 -14.84 3.06
CA THR A 346 -4.31 -13.56 2.46
C THR A 346 -4.90 -12.36 3.21
N PHE A 347 -4.47 -11.16 2.82
CA PHE A 347 -5.05 -9.91 3.26
C PHE A 347 -5.51 -9.06 2.08
N SER A 348 -6.62 -8.38 2.27
CA SER A 348 -7.16 -7.37 1.36
C SER A 348 -6.82 -5.99 1.91
N GLY A 349 -6.16 -5.14 1.12
CA GLY A 349 -6.05 -3.71 1.40
C GLY A 349 -7.36 -2.98 1.08
N MET A 350 -7.28 -1.80 0.47
CA MET A 350 -8.46 -1.08 -0.06
C MET A 350 -9.12 -1.75 -1.27
N SER A 351 -8.50 -2.79 -1.85
CA SER A 351 -8.94 -3.51 -3.04
C SER A 351 -9.10 -5.00 -2.75
N ALA A 352 -9.07 -5.84 -3.79
CA ALA A 352 -9.07 -7.29 -3.64
C ALA A 352 -7.85 -7.78 -2.82
N SER A 353 -7.93 -9.03 -2.36
CA SER A 353 -6.81 -9.73 -1.75
C SER A 353 -5.57 -9.63 -2.63
N ASN A 354 -4.45 -9.22 -2.04
CA ASN A 354 -3.22 -8.95 -2.78
C ASN A 354 -1.94 -9.31 -2.00
N CYS A 355 -0.85 -9.41 -2.74
CA CYS A 355 0.46 -9.80 -2.24
C CYS A 355 1.03 -8.76 -1.27
N GLU A 356 0.92 -7.49 -1.62
CA GLU A 356 1.51 -6.35 -0.91
C GLU A 356 0.93 -6.24 0.51
N SER A 357 -0.38 -6.28 0.65
CA SER A 357 -1.05 -6.23 1.94
C SER A 357 -0.71 -7.43 2.81
N THR A 358 -0.67 -8.63 2.21
CA THR A 358 -0.26 -9.85 2.92
C THR A 358 1.18 -9.75 3.42
N ALA A 359 2.09 -9.23 2.57
CA ALA A 359 3.49 -9.01 2.89
C ALA A 359 3.70 -7.93 3.97
N CYS A 360 2.93 -6.84 3.92
CA CYS A 360 2.94 -5.79 4.95
C CYS A 360 2.59 -6.35 6.33
N VAL A 361 1.55 -7.20 6.42
CA VAL A 361 1.17 -7.82 7.70
C VAL A 361 2.24 -8.77 8.22
N ILE A 362 2.82 -9.61 7.36
CA ILE A 362 3.95 -10.49 7.73
C ILE A 362 5.12 -9.66 8.28
N THR A 363 5.45 -8.54 7.62
CA THR A 363 6.52 -7.63 8.06
C THR A 363 6.20 -7.02 9.44
N ALA A 364 4.95 -6.60 9.65
CA ALA A 364 4.49 -6.01 10.90
C ALA A 364 4.54 -6.99 12.08
N ILE A 365 4.00 -8.20 11.92
CA ILE A 365 4.01 -9.20 13.01
C ILE A 365 5.42 -9.69 13.29
N SER A 366 6.25 -9.84 12.25
CA SER A 366 7.67 -10.18 12.40
C SER A 366 8.38 -9.11 13.23
N SER A 367 8.12 -7.81 13.00
CA SER A 367 8.74 -6.71 13.77
C SER A 367 8.52 -6.80 15.30
N LEU A 368 7.48 -7.53 15.73
CA LEU A 368 7.14 -7.77 17.13
C LEU A 368 7.66 -9.12 17.67
N GLY A 369 8.35 -9.90 16.84
CA GLY A 369 8.76 -11.27 17.15
C GLY A 369 7.59 -12.25 17.20
N ILE A 370 6.45 -11.93 16.59
CA ILE A 370 5.30 -12.84 16.52
C ILE A 370 5.57 -13.88 15.43
N SER A 371 5.44 -15.16 15.79
CA SER A 371 5.63 -16.27 14.85
C SER A 371 4.54 -16.29 13.76
N LEU A 372 4.89 -16.74 12.56
CA LEU A 372 3.95 -16.82 11.43
C LEU A 372 2.91 -17.95 11.58
N ASP A 373 3.13 -18.90 12.48
CA ASP A 373 2.17 -19.94 12.87
C ASP A 373 1.28 -19.53 14.05
N ASP A 374 1.40 -18.28 14.51
CA ASP A 374 0.51 -17.75 15.55
C ASP A 374 -0.94 -17.91 15.09
N LYS A 375 -1.77 -18.50 15.96
CA LYS A 375 -3.17 -18.83 15.67
C LYS A 375 -3.99 -17.59 15.30
N ARG A 376 -3.56 -16.39 15.71
CA ARG A 376 -4.18 -15.12 15.31
C ARG A 376 -4.05 -14.86 13.80
N PHE A 377 -3.02 -15.40 13.16
CA PHE A 377 -2.70 -15.24 11.73
C PHE A 377 -2.79 -16.57 10.97
N THR A 378 -3.62 -17.48 11.46
CA THR A 378 -3.99 -18.73 10.79
C THR A 378 -5.51 -18.86 10.75
N LYS A 379 -6.13 -18.69 9.58
CA LYS A 379 -7.55 -19.03 9.33
C LYS A 379 -7.61 -20.44 8.74
N ASP A 380 -8.34 -20.66 7.64
CA ASP A 380 -8.34 -21.95 6.95
C ASP A 380 -6.95 -22.24 6.34
N LYS A 381 -6.20 -21.18 5.99
CA LYS A 381 -4.78 -21.23 5.65
C LYS A 381 -3.96 -20.25 6.51
N SER A 382 -2.67 -20.53 6.61
CA SER A 382 -1.69 -19.65 7.27
C SER A 382 -1.41 -18.41 6.43
N ILE A 383 -0.95 -17.34 7.08
CA ILE A 383 -0.50 -16.12 6.39
C ILE A 383 0.63 -16.40 5.40
N THR A 384 1.53 -17.33 5.73
CA THR A 384 2.61 -17.77 4.85
C THR A 384 2.06 -18.47 3.61
N GLY A 385 1.09 -19.38 3.78
CA GLY A 385 0.42 -20.01 2.65
C GLY A 385 -0.29 -19.00 1.74
N GLY A 386 -0.88 -17.96 2.33
CA GLY A 386 -1.44 -16.82 1.61
C GLY A 386 -0.39 -16.08 0.77
N LEU A 387 0.74 -15.69 1.36
CA LEU A 387 1.82 -15.00 0.63
C LEU A 387 2.35 -15.85 -0.54
N LEU A 388 2.64 -17.14 -0.28
CA LEU A 388 3.20 -18.04 -1.28
C LEU A 388 2.25 -18.27 -2.47
N SER A 389 0.94 -18.08 -2.28
CA SER A 389 -0.04 -18.21 -3.37
C SER A 389 0.08 -17.13 -4.45
N PHE A 390 0.77 -16.01 -4.15
CA PHE A 390 1.05 -14.94 -5.11
C PHE A 390 2.32 -15.17 -5.92
N PHE A 391 3.13 -16.20 -5.62
CA PHE A 391 4.32 -16.50 -6.41
C PHE A 391 3.93 -17.20 -7.72
N LYS A 392 4.35 -16.64 -8.86
CA LYS A 392 4.12 -17.17 -10.21
C LYS A 392 5.46 -17.29 -10.92
N GLY A 393 5.94 -18.51 -11.14
CA GLY A 393 7.16 -18.80 -11.91
C GLY A 393 8.44 -18.25 -11.28
N ASN A 394 8.73 -16.97 -11.49
CA ASN A 394 9.94 -16.30 -11.02
C ASN A 394 9.71 -14.98 -10.27
N ALA A 395 8.47 -14.57 -10.04
CA ALA A 395 8.13 -13.31 -9.40
C ALA A 395 6.76 -13.40 -8.72
N PHE A 396 6.40 -12.35 -7.97
CA PHE A 396 5.08 -12.27 -7.34
C PHE A 396 4.11 -11.46 -8.21
N VAL A 397 2.82 -11.79 -8.12
CA VAL A 397 1.73 -11.07 -8.77
C VAL A 397 0.96 -10.24 -7.75
N HIS A 398 0.38 -9.12 -8.17
CA HIS A 398 -0.46 -8.29 -7.30
C HIS A 398 -1.68 -9.08 -6.79
N THR A 399 -2.46 -9.62 -7.71
CA THR A 399 -3.63 -10.48 -7.45
C THR A 399 -3.45 -11.84 -8.10
N ILE A 400 -3.99 -12.90 -7.47
CA ILE A 400 -3.92 -14.26 -8.01
C ILE A 400 -4.53 -14.30 -9.42
N GLY A 401 -3.80 -14.87 -10.37
CA GLY A 401 -4.19 -14.91 -11.79
C GLY A 401 -3.67 -13.73 -12.62
N GLY A 402 -3.10 -12.70 -11.99
CA GLY A 402 -2.47 -11.57 -12.67
C GLY A 402 -1.10 -11.88 -13.28
N GLU A 403 -0.48 -10.82 -13.80
CA GLU A 403 0.90 -10.83 -14.29
C GLU A 403 1.90 -10.47 -13.19
N HIS A 404 3.18 -10.77 -13.43
CA HIS A 404 4.25 -10.41 -12.50
C HIS A 404 4.25 -8.90 -12.24
N ASP A 405 4.40 -8.53 -10.98
CA ASP A 405 4.37 -7.14 -10.55
C ASP A 405 5.63 -6.81 -9.73
N GLY A 406 6.22 -5.65 -10.02
CA GLY A 406 7.44 -5.18 -9.36
C GLY A 406 7.21 -4.85 -7.89
N MET A 407 6.11 -4.20 -7.54
CA MET A 407 5.78 -3.83 -6.17
C MET A 407 5.44 -5.06 -5.33
N ALA A 408 4.60 -5.97 -5.86
CA ALA A 408 4.31 -7.25 -5.21
C ALA A 408 5.58 -8.04 -4.90
N SER A 409 6.49 -8.10 -5.89
CA SER A 409 7.78 -8.79 -5.75
C SER A 409 8.71 -8.13 -4.73
N GLU A 410 8.74 -6.80 -4.67
CA GLU A 410 9.50 -6.05 -3.66
C GLU A 410 8.99 -6.31 -2.25
N GLN A 411 7.68 -6.19 -2.04
CA GLN A 411 7.05 -6.38 -0.74
C GLN A 411 7.18 -7.83 -0.26
N ALA A 412 7.02 -8.81 -1.17
CA ALA A 412 7.24 -10.21 -0.84
C ALA A 412 8.68 -10.49 -0.40
N LEU A 413 9.70 -9.94 -1.07
CA LEU A 413 11.09 -10.08 -0.64
C LEU A 413 11.35 -9.47 0.75
N ILE A 414 10.73 -8.33 1.04
CA ILE A 414 10.82 -7.67 2.35
C ILE A 414 10.19 -8.56 3.44
N ALA A 415 9.01 -9.12 3.17
CA ALA A 415 8.30 -10.02 4.09
C ALA A 415 9.05 -11.34 4.32
N ILE A 416 9.60 -11.95 3.27
CA ILE A 416 10.45 -13.15 3.39
C ILE A 416 11.67 -12.84 4.25
N LYS A 417 12.32 -11.68 4.04
CA LYS A 417 13.47 -11.30 4.85
C LYS A 417 13.07 -11.09 6.30
N ALA A 418 11.95 -10.43 6.54
CA ALA A 418 11.44 -10.21 7.88
C ALA A 418 11.17 -11.54 8.61
N SER A 419 10.64 -12.52 7.88
CA SER A 419 10.38 -13.87 8.36
C SER A 419 11.68 -14.60 8.73
N GLU A 420 12.70 -14.55 7.86
CA GLU A 420 14.03 -15.14 8.10
C GLU A 420 14.70 -14.56 9.34
N MET A 421 14.57 -13.25 9.56
CA MET A 421 15.22 -12.55 10.67
C MET A 421 14.45 -12.65 11.99
N GLY A 422 13.17 -13.06 11.96
CA GLY A 422 12.26 -12.96 13.10
C GLY A 422 12.00 -11.51 13.55
N THR A 423 12.27 -10.54 12.68
CA THR A 423 12.07 -9.09 12.89
C THR A 423 12.06 -8.34 11.57
N SER A 424 11.66 -7.07 11.54
CA SER A 424 11.50 -6.31 10.29
C SER A 424 12.80 -5.65 9.81
N PRO A 425 13.12 -5.68 8.50
CA PRO A 425 14.26 -4.96 7.95
C PRO A 425 14.17 -3.43 8.15
N TYR A 426 12.97 -2.89 8.29
CA TYR A 426 12.74 -1.48 8.64
C TYR A 426 13.16 -1.14 10.08
N VAL A 427 13.29 -2.16 10.95
CA VAL A 427 13.71 -1.98 12.34
C VAL A 427 15.23 -2.19 12.57
N PHE A 428 16.03 -2.27 11.51
CA PHE A 428 17.51 -2.25 11.62
C PHE A 428 18.11 -0.87 11.41
N ASP A 429 19.40 -0.76 11.73
CA ASP A 429 20.20 0.42 11.43
C ASP A 429 20.35 0.54 9.91
N ILE A 430 19.61 1.47 9.31
CA ILE A 430 19.67 1.70 7.87
C ILE A 430 20.99 2.37 7.45
N SER A 431 21.76 2.92 8.40
CA SER A 431 22.96 3.71 8.16
C SER A 431 24.28 2.93 8.26
N THR A 432 24.25 1.64 8.62
CA THR A 432 25.47 0.80 8.73
C THR A 432 26.00 0.25 7.42
N ILE A 433 25.35 0.56 6.30
CA ILE A 433 25.76 0.08 4.99
C ILE A 433 26.99 0.89 4.54
N VAL A 434 28.15 0.22 4.50
CA VAL A 434 29.47 0.81 4.21
C VAL A 434 29.45 1.46 2.83
N GLU A 435 29.72 2.77 2.78
CA GLU A 435 29.90 3.50 1.51
C GLU A 435 30.99 2.84 0.66
N GLU A 436 30.67 2.47 -0.59
CA GLU A 436 31.73 2.32 -1.59
C GLU A 436 32.37 3.69 -1.76
N LYS A 437 33.68 3.80 -1.53
CA LYS A 437 34.42 5.04 -1.82
C LYS A 437 34.08 5.47 -3.25
N PRO A 438 33.85 6.78 -3.49
CA PRO A 438 33.56 7.26 -4.82
C PRO A 438 34.62 6.75 -5.80
N ASP A 439 34.18 6.07 -6.85
CA ASP A 439 35.07 5.57 -7.89
C ASP A 439 35.63 6.76 -8.67
N HIS A 440 36.83 7.20 -8.29
CA HIS A 440 37.58 8.23 -8.99
C HIS A 440 38.27 7.71 -10.27
N SER A 441 38.11 6.44 -10.64
CA SER A 441 38.74 5.88 -11.85
C SER A 441 38.36 6.67 -13.09
N GLY A 442 37.13 7.18 -13.20
CA GLY A 442 36.71 8.04 -14.31
C GLY A 442 37.48 9.36 -14.41
N LEU A 443 37.83 9.98 -13.27
CA LEU A 443 38.69 11.18 -13.23
C LEU A 443 40.15 10.82 -13.51
N PHE A 444 40.60 9.64 -13.10
CA PHE A 444 41.92 9.12 -13.42
C PHE A 444 42.08 8.85 -14.92
N TYR A 445 41.09 8.23 -15.57
CA TYR A 445 41.10 8.00 -17.02
C TYR A 445 40.90 9.28 -17.83
N LEU A 446 40.10 10.24 -17.35
CA LEU A 446 39.99 11.56 -17.96
C LEU A 446 41.30 12.34 -17.83
N GLY A 447 41.93 12.31 -16.66
CA GLY A 447 43.27 12.88 -16.43
C GLY A 447 44.34 12.22 -17.28
N LEU A 448 44.31 10.89 -17.41
CA LEU A 448 45.21 10.12 -18.26
C LEU A 448 44.97 10.42 -19.75
N ALA A 449 43.71 10.57 -20.19
CA ALA A 449 43.38 10.96 -21.55
C ALA A 449 43.87 12.39 -21.86
N ILE A 450 43.68 13.35 -20.94
CA ILE A 450 44.21 14.72 -21.07
C ILE A 450 45.75 14.72 -21.09
N TYR A 451 46.38 13.91 -20.24
CA TYR A 451 47.84 13.73 -20.21
C TYR A 451 48.38 13.11 -21.50
N LEU A 452 47.73 12.06 -22.02
CA LEU A 452 48.12 11.42 -23.29
C LEU A 452 47.89 12.35 -24.49
N LEU A 453 46.81 13.14 -24.49
CA LEU A 453 46.52 14.12 -25.55
C LEU A 453 47.49 15.32 -25.53
N SER A 454 47.97 15.71 -24.36
CA SER A 454 49.02 16.74 -24.22
C SER A 454 50.41 16.20 -24.53
N ALA A 455 50.72 14.95 -24.16
CA ALA A 455 51.97 14.27 -24.50
C ALA A 455 52.09 13.93 -26.00
N ALA A 456 50.96 13.71 -26.70
CA ALA A 456 50.92 13.47 -28.15
C ALA A 456 50.96 14.76 -29.01
N GLY A 457 51.13 15.94 -28.40
CA GLY A 457 51.31 17.21 -29.13
C GLY A 457 50.04 17.78 -29.80
N ILE A 458 48.85 17.26 -29.49
CA ILE A 458 47.58 17.73 -30.09
C ILE A 458 46.99 18.92 -29.31
N GLY A 459 47.39 19.12 -28.04
CA GLY A 459 46.93 20.23 -27.20
C GLY A 459 47.19 21.64 -27.77
N TYR A 460 48.15 21.80 -28.68
CA TYR A 460 48.47 23.10 -29.29
C TYR A 460 47.42 23.60 -30.30
N PHE A 461 46.64 22.70 -30.93
CA PHE A 461 45.69 23.08 -31.98
C PHE A 461 44.32 23.56 -31.45
N ILE A 462 43.90 23.09 -30.27
CA ILE A 462 42.59 23.45 -29.71
C ILE A 462 42.61 24.88 -29.14
N PHE A 463 43.73 25.33 -28.57
CA PHE A 463 43.82 26.68 -27.99
C PHE A 463 43.90 27.81 -29.03
N ARG A 464 44.38 27.52 -30.26
CA ARG A 464 44.55 28.54 -31.31
C ARG A 464 43.26 28.88 -32.06
N ARG A 465 42.21 28.05 -31.95
CA ARG A 465 40.91 28.27 -32.62
C ARG A 465 39.91 29.10 -31.81
N ILE A 466 40.21 29.41 -30.54
CA ILE A 466 39.36 30.21 -29.65
C ILE A 466 39.71 31.72 -29.69
N LYS A 467 40.72 32.13 -30.47
CA LYS A 467 41.15 33.53 -30.61
C LYS A 467 41.11 34.09 -32.04
N ARG A 468 40.19 33.61 -32.89
CA ARG A 468 39.85 34.28 -34.15
C ARG A 468 38.36 34.40 -34.31
#